data_AF-A0A1I4U8C6-F1
#
_entry.id   AF-A0A1I4U8C6-F1
#
_cell.length_a   1.000
_cell.length_b   1.000
_cell.length_c   1.000
_cell.angle_alpha   90.00
_cell.angle_beta   90.00
_cell.angle_gamma   90.00
#
_symmetry.space_group_name_H-M   'P 1'
#
loop_
_entity.id
_entity.type
_entity.pdbx_description
1 polymer ?
#
loop_
_entity_poly.entity_id
_entity_poly.type
_entity_poly.pdbx_seq_one_letter_code
_entity_poly.pdbx_strand_id
1 'polypeptide(L)'
;MNTIKHVFFDLDNTLWDFRKNAKFALEKLYIKYDVESRYGFTFDEFHPHYHESNEGLWALIRDKKITKEELRARRFKEAFDNLGINNDELAKIFEDEYMETITNYNEVVDGAMELLDYLKPNYKLHIIQMVL
;
A
#
# COMPACT_ATOMS: atom_id res chain seq x y z
N MET A 1 32.08 5.67 24.26
CA MET A 1 31.52 5.56 22.88
C MET A 1 30.38 4.56 22.94
N ASN A 2 29.20 4.91 22.42
CA ASN A 2 28.07 3.98 22.38
C ASN A 2 28.24 3.03 21.21
N THR A 3 28.38 1.74 21.51
CA THR A 3 28.46 0.69 20.50
C THR A 3 27.04 0.27 20.10
N ILE A 4 26.61 0.61 18.88
CA ILE A 4 25.32 0.16 18.35
C ILE A 4 25.37 -1.36 18.18
N LYS A 5 24.32 -2.05 18.63
CA LYS A 5 24.19 -3.53 18.54
C LYS A 5 22.91 -3.99 17.85
N HIS A 6 21.91 -3.11 17.80
CA HIS A 6 20.59 -3.39 17.27
C HIS A 6 20.20 -2.30 16.28
N VAL A 7 19.64 -2.70 15.15
CA VAL A 7 19.07 -1.79 14.15
C VAL A 7 17.60 -2.18 13.95
N PHE A 8 16.72 -1.20 14.06
CA PHE A 8 15.29 -1.37 13.85
C PHE A 8 14.92 -0.66 12.55
N PHE A 9 14.29 -1.41 11.63
CA PHE A 9 13.80 -0.91 10.35
C PHE A 9 12.29 -0.82 10.37
N ASP A 10 11.75 0.25 9.78
CA ASP A 10 10.42 0.19 9.21
C ASP A 10 10.42 -0.75 7.99
N LEU A 11 9.26 -1.30 7.63
CA LEU A 11 9.16 -2.23 6.50
C LEU A 11 8.77 -1.48 5.22
N ASP A 12 7.61 -0.83 5.24
CA ASP A 12 6.97 -0.25 4.06
C ASP A 12 7.75 0.95 3.52
N ASN A 13 8.11 0.91 2.25
CA ASN A 13 8.95 1.90 1.55
C ASN A 13 10.32 2.15 2.20
N THR A 14 10.76 1.27 3.11
CA THR A 14 12.11 1.26 3.67
C THR A 14 12.88 0.02 3.22
N LEU A 15 12.30 -1.16 3.39
CA LEU A 15 12.86 -2.44 2.90
C LEU A 15 11.98 -3.04 1.80
N TRP A 16 10.66 -3.07 2.01
CA TRP A 16 9.69 -3.59 1.07
C TRP A 16 9.05 -2.44 0.30
N ASP A 17 9.05 -2.48 -1.03
CA ASP A 17 8.55 -1.35 -1.83
C ASP A 17 7.02 -1.36 -1.90
N PHE A 18 6.40 -0.81 -0.86
CA PHE A 18 4.94 -0.77 -0.74
C PHE A 18 4.29 -0.10 -1.94
N ARG A 19 4.84 1.01 -2.44
CA ARG A 19 4.25 1.71 -3.60
C ARG A 19 4.24 0.84 -4.84
N LYS A 20 5.35 0.18 -5.16
CA LYS A 20 5.45 -0.68 -6.35
C LYS A 20 4.57 -1.92 -6.23
N ASN A 21 4.60 -2.58 -5.08
CA ASN A 21 3.77 -3.76 -4.83
C ASN A 21 2.27 -3.42 -4.80
N ALA A 22 1.88 -2.29 -4.22
CA ALA A 22 0.51 -1.77 -4.27
C ALA A 22 0.07 -1.51 -5.71
N LYS A 23 0.90 -0.84 -6.52
CA LYS A 23 0.61 -0.59 -7.94
C LYS A 23 0.32 -1.90 -8.69
N PHE A 24 1.16 -2.92 -8.53
CA PHE A 24 0.94 -4.22 -9.18
C PHE A 24 -0.33 -4.93 -8.71
N ALA A 25 -0.64 -4.85 -7.41
CA ALA A 25 -1.87 -5.42 -6.87
C ALA A 25 -3.11 -4.73 -7.43
N LEU A 26 -3.10 -3.39 -7.49
CA LEU A 26 -4.19 -2.59 -8.04
C LEU A 26 -4.39 -2.86 -9.52
N GLU A 27 -3.31 -2.89 -10.31
CA GLU A 27 -3.35 -3.17 -11.74
C GLU A 27 -3.95 -4.56 -12.01
N LYS A 28 -3.54 -5.57 -11.22
CA LYS A 28 -4.12 -6.92 -11.29
C LYS A 28 -5.62 -6.93 -11.01
N LEU A 29 -6.09 -6.21 -9.99
CA LEU A 29 -7.52 -6.10 -9.70
C LEU A 29 -8.27 -5.34 -10.80
N TYR A 30 -7.67 -4.27 -11.32
CA TYR A 30 -8.22 -3.45 -12.40
C TYR A 30 -8.51 -4.29 -13.64
N ILE A 31 -7.55 -5.14 -14.02
CA ILE A 31 -7.69 -6.11 -15.12
C ILE A 31 -8.71 -7.19 -14.77
N LYS A 32 -8.62 -7.79 -13.57
CA LYS A 32 -9.52 -8.88 -13.14
C LYS A 32 -10.99 -8.48 -13.22
N TYR A 33 -11.32 -7.25 -12.85
CA TYR A 33 -12.70 -6.74 -12.82
C TYR A 33 -13.11 -5.97 -14.08
N ASP A 34 -12.24 -5.96 -15.09
CA ASP A 34 -12.45 -5.33 -16.39
C ASP A 34 -12.90 -3.86 -16.25
N VAL A 35 -12.29 -3.12 -15.32
CA VAL A 35 -12.74 -1.78 -14.95
C VAL A 35 -12.62 -0.82 -16.13
N GLU A 36 -11.55 -0.92 -16.92
CA GLU A 36 -11.33 -0.07 -18.09
C GLU A 36 -12.46 -0.22 -19.12
N SER A 37 -12.79 -1.44 -19.53
CA SER A 37 -13.85 -1.67 -20.51
C SER A 37 -15.24 -1.29 -19.98
N ARG A 38 -15.47 -1.45 -18.68
CA ARG A 38 -16.78 -1.19 -18.04
C ARG A 38 -17.06 0.29 -17.80
N TYR A 39 -16.03 1.09 -17.53
CA TYR A 39 -16.20 2.49 -17.11
C TYR A 39 -15.47 3.50 -18.00
N GLY A 40 -14.57 3.05 -18.89
CA GLY A 40 -13.89 3.91 -19.87
C GLY A 40 -12.69 4.68 -19.33
N PHE A 41 -12.20 4.33 -18.13
CA PHE A 41 -11.01 4.94 -17.53
C PHE A 41 -9.85 3.95 -17.51
N THR A 42 -8.68 4.39 -17.92
CA THR A 42 -7.45 3.60 -17.85
C THR A 42 -6.97 3.43 -16.42
N PHE A 43 -6.11 2.42 -16.18
CA PHE A 43 -5.48 2.25 -14.87
C PHE A 43 -4.65 3.48 -14.46
N ASP A 44 -3.98 4.14 -15.41
CA ASP A 44 -3.16 5.32 -15.15
C ASP A 44 -4.00 6.55 -14.77
N GLU A 45 -5.28 6.60 -15.15
CA GLU A 45 -6.24 7.59 -14.67
C GLU A 45 -6.75 7.25 -13.26
N PHE A 46 -6.97 5.97 -12.95
CA PHE A 46 -7.43 5.51 -11.64
C PHE A 46 -6.36 5.60 -10.54
N HIS A 47 -5.14 5.16 -10.82
CA HIS A 47 -4.09 4.97 -9.82
C HIS A 47 -3.76 6.25 -9.01
N PRO A 48 -3.69 7.46 -9.62
CA PRO A 48 -3.50 8.70 -8.87
C PRO A 48 -4.61 8.98 -7.84
N HIS A 49 -5.87 8.72 -8.18
CA HIS A 49 -7.01 8.91 -7.26
C HIS A 49 -6.96 7.94 -6.08
N TYR A 50 -6.57 6.69 -6.34
CA TYR A 50 -6.31 5.73 -5.25
C TYR A 50 -5.18 6.21 -4.34
N HIS A 51 -4.06 6.64 -4.93
CA HIS A 51 -2.90 7.08 -4.16
C HIS A 51 -3.24 8.26 -3.26
N GLU A 52 -3.93 9.28 -3.80
CA GLU A 52 -4.36 10.45 -3.04
C GLU A 52 -5.32 10.08 -1.89
N SER A 53 -6.35 9.28 -2.16
CA SER A 53 -7.29 8.84 -1.11
C SER A 53 -6.59 8.02 -0.03
N ASN A 54 -5.78 7.03 -0.41
CA ASN A 54 -5.08 6.17 0.55
C ASN A 54 -4.13 6.99 1.45
N GLU A 55 -3.29 7.85 0.88
CA GLU A 55 -2.38 8.71 1.67
C GLU A 55 -3.13 9.68 2.59
N GLY A 56 -4.21 10.29 2.08
CA GLY A 56 -5.08 11.17 2.87
C GLY A 56 -5.69 10.45 4.08
N LEU A 57 -6.23 9.25 3.88
CA LEU A 57 -6.81 8.45 4.94
C LEU A 57 -5.76 7.97 5.96
N TRP A 58 -4.56 7.58 5.51
CA TRP A 58 -3.47 7.26 6.43
C TRP A 58 -3.02 8.47 7.24
N ALA A 59 -3.08 9.69 6.70
CA ALA A 59 -2.84 10.90 7.48
C ALA A 59 -3.87 11.07 8.59
N LEU A 60 -5.15 10.79 8.31
CA LEU A 60 -6.21 10.82 9.32
C LEU A 60 -6.03 9.74 10.39
N ILE A 61 -5.56 8.54 10.03
CA ILE A 61 -5.20 7.48 11.00
C ILE A 61 -4.08 7.96 11.93
N ARG A 62 -3.02 8.57 11.38
CA ARG A 62 -1.90 9.11 12.18
C ARG A 62 -2.38 10.17 13.19
N ASP A 63 -3.36 10.97 12.79
CA ASP A 63 -4.01 11.97 13.63
C ASP A 63 -5.10 11.40 14.56
N LYS A 64 -5.34 10.08 14.55
CA LYS A 64 -6.40 9.39 15.30
C LYS A 64 -7.81 9.93 15.02
N LYS A 65 -8.04 10.45 13.81
CA LYS A 65 -9.32 11.04 13.37
C LYS A 65 -10.30 10.01 12.83
N ILE A 66 -9.81 8.89 12.33
CA ILE A 66 -10.60 7.77 11.81
C ILE A 66 -10.02 6.45 12.30
N THR A 67 -10.77 5.36 12.18
CA THR A 67 -10.32 4.00 12.44
C THR A 67 -9.82 3.30 11.16
N LYS A 68 -9.14 2.16 11.33
CA LYS A 68 -8.74 1.30 10.20
C LYS A 68 -9.95 0.82 9.39
N GLU A 69 -11.03 0.47 10.06
CA GLU A 69 -12.26 0.02 9.41
C GLU A 69 -12.82 1.14 8.52
N GLU A 70 -12.78 2.39 8.99
CA GLU A 70 -13.16 3.56 8.18
C GLU A 70 -12.22 3.76 7.00
N LEU A 71 -10.90 3.63 7.18
CA LEU A 71 -9.94 3.72 6.06
C LEU A 71 -10.24 2.67 4.99
N ARG A 72 -10.46 1.40 5.40
CA ARG A 72 -10.76 0.29 4.49
C ARG A 72 -12.05 0.49 3.73
N ALA A 73 -13.10 0.95 4.42
CA ALA A 73 -14.39 1.23 3.80
C ALA A 73 -14.33 2.41 2.80
N ARG A 74 -13.35 3.33 2.97
CA ARG A 74 -13.29 4.59 2.23
C ARG A 74 -12.31 4.61 1.08
N ARG A 75 -11.11 4.03 1.21
CA ARG A 75 -10.01 4.29 0.26
C ARG A 75 -10.34 3.96 -1.21
N PHE A 76 -11.02 2.85 -1.45
CA PHE A 76 -11.43 2.48 -2.80
C PHE A 76 -12.68 3.21 -3.25
N LYS A 77 -13.61 3.43 -2.31
CA LYS A 77 -14.84 4.18 -2.59
C LYS A 77 -14.51 5.60 -3.03
N GLU A 78 -13.72 6.32 -2.25
CA GLU A 78 -13.30 7.69 -2.57
C GLU A 78 -12.49 7.75 -3.88
N ALA A 79 -11.61 6.78 -4.12
CA ALA A 79 -10.85 6.70 -5.37
C ALA A 79 -11.76 6.55 -6.60
N PHE A 80 -12.74 5.64 -6.53
CA PHE A 80 -13.70 5.44 -7.62
C PHE A 80 -14.66 6.61 -7.79
N ASP A 81 -15.21 7.14 -6.69
CA ASP A 81 -16.11 8.29 -6.70
C ASP A 81 -15.43 9.52 -7.34
N ASN A 82 -14.16 9.78 -7.02
CA ASN A 82 -13.38 10.88 -7.60
C ASN A 82 -13.13 10.72 -9.11
N LEU A 83 -13.14 9.49 -9.61
CA LEU A 83 -13.07 9.18 -11.04
C LEU A 83 -14.46 9.16 -11.71
N GLY A 84 -15.54 9.38 -10.95
CA GLY A 84 -16.92 9.34 -11.44
C GLY A 84 -17.52 7.93 -11.52
N ILE A 85 -16.86 6.93 -10.94
CA ILE A 85 -17.32 5.54 -10.85
C ILE A 85 -18.11 5.36 -9.54
N ASN A 86 -19.43 5.58 -9.60
CA ASN A 86 -20.30 5.39 -8.44
C ASN A 86 -20.72 3.91 -8.29
N ASN A 87 -19.80 3.05 -7.84
CA ASN A 87 -20.06 1.63 -7.61
C ASN A 87 -19.47 1.14 -6.29
N ASP A 88 -20.28 1.21 -5.23
CA ASP A 88 -19.88 0.79 -3.88
C ASP A 88 -19.58 -0.71 -3.77
N GLU A 89 -20.24 -1.55 -4.58
CA GLU A 89 -19.99 -2.99 -4.60
C GLU A 89 -18.60 -3.28 -5.18
N LEU A 90 -18.22 -2.61 -6.27
CA LEU A 90 -16.87 -2.70 -6.84
C LEU A 90 -15.80 -2.21 -5.85
N ALA A 91 -16.05 -1.07 -5.19
CA ALA A 91 -15.15 -0.55 -4.17
C ALA A 91 -14.91 -1.54 -3.03
N LYS A 92 -15.99 -2.17 -2.53
CA LYS A 92 -15.90 -3.19 -1.49
C LYS A 92 -15.15 -4.44 -1.97
N ILE A 93 -15.41 -4.90 -3.19
CA ILE A 93 -14.69 -6.03 -3.78
C ILE A 93 -13.19 -5.73 -3.89
N PHE A 94 -12.82 -4.52 -4.32
CA PHE A 94 -11.42 -4.09 -4.35
C PHE A 94 -10.79 -4.12 -2.96
N GLU A 95 -11.48 -3.61 -1.94
CA GLU A 95 -10.98 -3.63 -0.57
C GLU A 95 -10.74 -5.06 -0.05
N ASP A 96 -11.75 -5.92 -0.22
CA ASP A 96 -11.75 -7.29 0.29
C ASP A 96 -10.59 -8.10 -0.34
N GLU A 97 -10.31 -7.91 -1.64
CA GLU A 97 -9.28 -8.65 -2.35
C GLU A 97 -7.89 -8.00 -2.34
N TYR A 98 -7.80 -6.68 -2.14
CA TYR A 98 -6.54 -5.96 -2.23
C TYR A 98 -5.52 -6.43 -1.20
N MET A 99 -5.97 -6.64 0.05
CA MET A 99 -5.08 -7.06 1.14
C MET A 99 -4.50 -8.45 0.89
N GLU A 100 -5.27 -9.36 0.29
CA GLU A 100 -4.75 -10.68 -0.10
C GLU A 100 -3.84 -10.56 -1.32
N THR A 101 -4.23 -9.73 -2.30
CA THR A 101 -3.51 -9.59 -3.56
C THR A 101 -2.12 -9.02 -3.37
N ILE A 102 -1.98 -7.97 -2.55
CA ILE A 102 -0.71 -7.26 -2.33
C ILE A 102 0.36 -8.16 -1.69
N THR A 103 -0.04 -9.10 -0.83
CA THR A 103 0.91 -10.02 -0.16
C THR A 103 1.59 -11.01 -1.10
N ASN A 104 1.12 -11.12 -2.35
CA ASN A 104 1.75 -11.96 -3.37
C ASN A 104 2.93 -11.27 -4.09
N TYR A 105 3.17 -9.98 -3.81
CA TYR A 105 4.25 -9.20 -4.43
C TYR A 105 5.36 -8.92 -3.41
N ASN A 106 6.61 -9.00 -3.86
CA ASN A 106 7.79 -8.97 -3.00
C ASN A 106 8.90 -8.05 -3.54
N GLU A 107 8.53 -7.00 -4.27
CA GLU A 107 9.49 -5.99 -4.68
C GLU A 107 10.07 -5.30 -3.44
N VAL A 108 11.37 -5.07 -3.48
CA VAL A 108 12.13 -4.42 -2.41
C VAL A 108 12.62 -3.06 -2.87
N VAL A 109 12.88 -2.18 -1.91
CA VAL A 109 13.51 -0.89 -2.20
C VAL A 109 14.92 -1.12 -2.74
N ASP A 110 15.31 -0.36 -3.77
CA ASP A 110 16.66 -0.44 -4.35
C ASP A 110 17.73 -0.28 -3.26
N GLY A 111 18.70 -1.21 -3.21
CA GLY A 111 19.75 -1.21 -2.20
C GLY A 111 19.38 -1.86 -0.86
N ALA A 112 18.11 -2.23 -0.63
CA ALA A 112 17.67 -2.79 0.64
C ALA A 112 18.36 -4.13 0.95
N MET A 113 18.47 -5.01 -0.05
CA MET A 113 19.10 -6.32 0.12
C MET A 113 20.60 -6.19 0.39
N GLU A 114 21.31 -5.35 -0.36
CA GLU A 114 22.74 -5.10 -0.15
C GLU A 114 23.00 -4.49 1.24
N LEU A 115 22.14 -3.57 1.69
CA LEU A 115 22.23 -2.99 3.02
C LEU A 115 22.04 -4.04 4.12
N LEU A 116 21.04 -4.90 3.99
CA LEU A 116 20.77 -5.95 4.97
C LEU A 116 21.93 -6.95 5.03
N ASP A 117 22.49 -7.35 3.89
CA ASP A 117 23.65 -8.25 3.82
C ASP A 117 24.90 -7.63 4.47
N TYR A 118 25.10 -6.31 4.31
CA TYR A 118 26.19 -5.59 4.97
C TYR A 118 26.03 -5.53 6.50
N LEU A 119 24.80 -5.32 7.00
CA LEU A 119 24.55 -5.10 8.43
C LEU A 119 24.41 -6.40 9.22
N LYS A 120 23.84 -7.45 8.64
CA LYS A 120 23.51 -8.71 9.30
C LYS A 120 24.67 -9.38 10.06
N PRO A 121 25.95 -9.35 9.58
CA PRO A 121 27.06 -9.95 10.32
C PRO A 121 27.42 -9.22 11.62
N ASN A 122 27.12 -7.92 11.71
CA ASN A 122 27.61 -7.05 12.78
C ASN A 122 26.51 -6.56 13.74
N TYR A 123 25.25 -6.62 13.32
CA TYR A 123 24.11 -6.08 14.06
C TYR A 123 22.95 -7.08 14.12
N LYS A 124 22.18 -7.02 15.21
CA LYS A 124 20.87 -7.68 15.27
C LYS A 124 19.84 -6.78 14.58
N LEU A 125 19.24 -7.25 13.49
CA LEU A 125 18.26 -6.51 12.70
C LEU A 125 16.84 -6.86 13.16
N HIS A 126 15.99 -5.85 13.28
CA HIS A 126 14.59 -5.97 13.73
C HIS A 126 13.68 -5.19 12.79
N ILE A 127 12.43 -5.61 12.69
CA ILE A 127 11.37 -4.80 12.08
C ILE A 127 10.57 -4.12 13.19
N ILE A 128 10.28 -2.85 13.02
CA ILE A 128 9.30 -2.10 13.80
C ILE A 128 8.37 -1.41 12.82
N GLN A 129 7.10 -1.79 12.83
CA GLN A 129 6.11 -1.22 11.92
C GLN A 129 4.93 -0.70 12.72
N MET A 130 4.34 0.38 12.21
CA MET A 130 3.15 0.95 12.80
C MET A 130 1.97 0.01 12.56
N VAL A 131 1.67 -0.85 13.53
CA VAL A 131 0.40 -1.55 13.59
C VAL A 131 -0.63 -0.56 14.15
N LEU A 132 -1.15 0.26 13.22
CA LEU A 132 -2.35 1.10 13.26
C LEU A 132 -3.63 0.55 13.88
#